data_AF-A0AAX4H5V5-F1
#
_entry.id   AF-A0AAX4H5V5-F1
#
_cell.length_a   1.000
_cell.length_b   1.000
_cell.length_c   1.000
_cell.angle_alpha   90.00
_cell.angle_beta   90.00
_cell.angle_gamma   90.00
#
_symmetry.space_group_name_H-M   'P 1'
#
loop_
_entity.id
_entity.type
_entity.pdbx_description
1 polymer ?
#
loop_
_entity_poly.entity_id
_entity_poly.type
_entity_poly.pdbx_seq_one_letter_code
_entity_poly.pdbx_strand_id
1 'polypeptide(L)'
;MLSYIFGGNKQQKKELPKKAIVELREHIQMLNKKRTHLELQIAEQELLARKYISSNKAMAKNALKRKKGYEGNLMKIENQIDSLETQLTAIESANLNLETMKAMKQGASAMKQIHGEYDVDKVENTMDDIREQVELAEEISEAISRPVGAEYVDEDELDEELAALAEEQKAEAAPAQKQPAQKSPASALPDFPTVNKTKPQAQAQTEDDEDEEALRALQAEMGL
;
A
#
# COMPACT_ATOMS: atom_id res chain seq x y z
N MET A 1 43.05 -17.35 23.86
CA MET A 1 42.38 -16.05 24.06
C MET A 1 42.37 -15.32 22.73
N LEU A 2 41.21 -15.21 22.07
CA LEU A 2 40.93 -14.25 21.00
C LEU A 2 39.42 -14.29 20.74
N SER A 3 38.66 -13.84 21.74
CA SER A 3 37.24 -13.55 21.63
C SER A 3 37.13 -12.03 21.51
N TYR A 4 37.29 -11.51 20.30
CA TYR A 4 37.06 -10.10 20.01
C TYR A 4 36.61 -9.97 18.57
N ILE A 5 35.66 -9.07 18.33
CA ILE A 5 35.12 -8.65 17.03
C ILE A 5 33.92 -9.48 16.53
N PHE A 6 32.76 -9.34 17.19
CA PHE A 6 31.51 -9.22 16.43
C PHE A 6 30.44 -8.39 17.16
N GLY A 7 30.84 -7.21 17.62
CA GLY A 7 29.93 -6.15 18.08
C GLY A 7 29.65 -5.14 16.97
N GLY A 8 29.09 -5.57 15.84
CA GLY A 8 28.70 -4.66 14.76
C GLY A 8 27.55 -3.74 15.21
N ASN A 9 27.81 -2.44 15.20
CA ASN A 9 26.93 -1.38 15.69
C ASN A 9 25.52 -1.48 15.05
N LYS A 10 24.45 -1.52 15.86
CA LYS A 10 23.06 -1.75 15.40
C LYS A 10 22.58 -0.72 14.36
N GLN A 11 23.19 0.47 14.33
CA GLN A 11 22.91 1.49 13.32
C GLN A 11 23.45 1.11 11.92
N GLN A 12 24.65 0.52 11.82
CA GLN A 12 25.22 0.10 10.53
C GLN A 12 24.35 -0.96 9.83
N LYS A 13 23.71 -1.86 10.59
CA LYS A 13 22.80 -2.89 10.04
C LYS A 13 21.50 -2.31 9.46
N LYS A 14 21.05 -1.15 9.92
CA LYS A 14 19.84 -0.48 9.39
C LYS A 14 20.11 0.34 8.13
N GLU A 15 21.33 0.86 7.99
CA GLU A 15 21.78 1.66 6.83
C GLU A 15 22.10 0.78 5.61
N LEU A 16 22.50 -0.48 5.84
CA LEU A 16 22.96 -1.43 4.82
C LEU A 16 21.99 -1.63 3.63
N PRO A 17 20.68 -1.89 3.82
CA PRO A 17 19.77 -2.10 2.69
C PRO A 17 19.55 -0.84 1.84
N LYS A 18 19.39 0.32 2.50
CA LYS A 18 19.19 1.60 1.80
C LYS A 18 20.43 1.99 0.99
N LYS A 19 21.61 1.81 1.58
CA LYS A 19 22.89 2.04 0.90
C LYS A 19 23.06 1.12 -0.31
N ALA A 20 22.77 -0.17 -0.16
CA ALA A 20 22.84 -1.14 -1.26
C ALA A 20 21.87 -0.78 -2.41
N ILE A 21 20.65 -0.33 -2.10
CA ILE A 21 19.68 0.13 -3.11
C ILE A 21 20.25 1.32 -3.92
N VAL A 22 20.85 2.30 -3.24
CA VAL A 22 21.45 3.47 -3.90
C VAL A 22 22.63 3.05 -4.79
N GLU A 23 23.56 2.27 -4.25
CA GLU A 23 24.74 1.79 -5.01
C GLU A 23 24.34 0.95 -6.24
N LEU A 24 23.32 0.08 -6.10
CA LEU A 24 22.80 -0.69 -7.24
C LEU A 24 22.21 0.21 -8.32
N ARG A 25 21.41 1.21 -7.94
CA ARG A 25 20.82 2.16 -8.90
C ARG A 25 21.89 2.98 -9.62
N GLU A 26 22.90 3.47 -8.91
CA GLU A 26 24.04 4.18 -9.51
C GLU A 26 24.80 3.28 -10.49
N HIS A 27 25.01 2.01 -10.15
CA HIS A 27 25.69 1.07 -11.05
C HIS A 27 24.86 0.75 -12.29
N ILE A 28 23.54 0.56 -12.14
CA ILE A 28 22.61 0.38 -13.26
C ILE A 28 22.65 1.61 -14.18
N GLN A 29 22.66 2.83 -13.64
CA GLN A 29 22.78 4.05 -14.45
C GLN A 29 24.10 4.10 -15.22
N MET A 30 25.22 3.73 -14.59
CA MET A 30 26.52 3.66 -15.26
C MET A 30 26.52 2.63 -16.40
N LEU A 31 25.95 1.46 -16.18
CA LEU A 31 25.82 0.42 -17.21
C LEU A 31 24.91 0.87 -18.35
N ASN A 32 23.82 1.58 -18.08
CA ASN A 32 22.95 2.17 -19.10
C ASN A 32 23.69 3.20 -19.96
N LYS A 33 24.50 4.09 -19.36
CA LYS A 33 25.37 5.01 -20.14
C LYS A 33 26.32 4.25 -21.07
N LYS A 34 26.92 3.16 -20.57
CA LYS A 34 27.82 2.30 -21.35
C LYS A 34 27.09 1.56 -22.46
N ARG A 35 25.84 1.12 -22.21
CA ARG A 35 24.94 0.51 -23.20
C ARG A 35 24.70 1.48 -24.36
N THR A 36 24.27 2.71 -24.08
CA THR A 36 24.05 3.75 -25.09
C THR A 36 25.31 4.03 -25.90
N HIS A 37 26.48 4.10 -25.25
CA HIS A 37 27.74 4.28 -25.96
C HIS A 37 28.05 3.12 -26.93
N LEU A 38 27.80 1.87 -26.52
CA LEU A 38 27.99 0.71 -27.39
C LEU A 38 26.99 0.69 -28.55
N GLU A 39 25.73 1.08 -28.34
CA GLU A 39 24.72 1.22 -29.39
C GLU A 39 25.15 2.24 -30.45
N LEU A 40 25.70 3.39 -30.04
CA LEU A 40 26.27 4.39 -30.94
C LEU A 40 27.46 3.82 -31.75
N GLN A 41 28.38 3.10 -31.10
CA GLN A 41 29.51 2.46 -31.79
C GLN A 41 29.05 1.40 -32.80
N ILE A 42 28.00 0.64 -32.47
CA ILE A 42 27.40 -0.35 -33.40
C ILE A 42 26.85 0.37 -34.64
N ALA A 43 26.10 1.45 -34.45
CA ALA A 43 25.53 2.25 -35.54
C ALA A 43 26.64 2.85 -36.43
N GLU A 44 27.70 3.39 -35.82
CA GLU A 44 28.85 3.93 -36.57
C GLU A 44 29.53 2.86 -37.43
N GLN A 45 29.81 1.68 -36.87
CA GLN A 45 30.43 0.59 -37.63
C GLN A 45 29.51 0.07 -38.74
N GLU A 46 28.19 0.10 -38.54
CA GLU A 46 27.23 -0.22 -39.59
C GLU A 46 27.28 0.76 -40.76
N LEU A 47 27.31 2.07 -40.47
CA LEU A 47 27.44 3.11 -41.49
C LEU A 47 28.76 2.98 -42.25
N LEU A 48 29.87 2.72 -41.55
CA LEU A 48 31.16 2.47 -42.18
C LEU A 48 31.15 1.22 -43.07
N ALA A 49 30.52 0.13 -42.62
CA ALA A 49 30.37 -1.08 -43.43
C ALA A 49 29.58 -0.81 -44.71
N ARG A 50 28.47 -0.08 -44.61
CA ARG A 50 27.64 0.33 -45.77
C ARG A 50 28.41 1.24 -46.72
N LYS A 51 29.20 2.19 -46.21
CA LYS A 51 30.03 3.11 -47.01
C LYS A 51 31.06 2.38 -47.87
N TYR A 52 31.70 1.34 -47.34
CA TYR A 52 32.78 0.64 -48.03
C TYR A 52 32.35 -0.63 -48.79
N ILE A 53 31.06 -1.01 -48.74
CA ILE A 53 30.61 -2.31 -49.26
C ILE A 53 30.84 -2.48 -50.78
N SER A 54 30.74 -1.40 -51.56
CA SER A 54 30.92 -1.40 -53.01
C SER A 54 32.35 -1.04 -53.45
N SER A 55 33.12 -0.35 -52.60
CA SER A 55 34.43 0.21 -52.96
C SER A 55 35.61 -0.54 -52.34
N ASN A 56 35.49 -0.98 -51.08
CA ASN A 56 36.57 -1.64 -50.36
C ASN A 56 36.03 -2.74 -49.42
N LYS A 57 35.92 -3.94 -49.96
CA LYS A 57 35.39 -5.12 -49.27
C LYS A 57 36.17 -5.48 -47.99
N ALA A 58 37.47 -5.23 -47.94
CA ALA A 58 38.29 -5.51 -46.76
C ALA A 58 37.93 -4.56 -45.60
N MET A 59 37.78 -3.26 -45.89
CA MET A 59 37.34 -2.27 -44.91
C MET A 59 35.93 -2.54 -44.40
N ALA A 60 34.99 -2.88 -45.30
CA ALA A 60 33.64 -3.25 -44.92
C ALA A 60 33.63 -4.48 -44.00
N LYS A 61 34.42 -5.51 -44.30
CA LYS A 61 34.55 -6.72 -43.46
C LYS A 61 35.12 -6.40 -42.07
N ASN A 62 36.11 -5.51 -41.98
CA ASN A 62 36.68 -5.09 -40.70
C ASN A 62 35.68 -4.30 -39.85
N ALA A 63 34.90 -3.40 -40.46
CA ALA A 63 33.82 -2.68 -39.78
C ALA A 63 32.76 -3.65 -39.23
N LEU A 64 32.32 -4.63 -40.03
CA LEU A 64 31.39 -5.67 -39.56
C LEU A 64 31.96 -6.52 -38.41
N LYS A 65 33.26 -6.82 -38.43
CA LYS A 65 33.92 -7.55 -37.32
C LYS A 65 33.88 -6.74 -36.02
N ARG A 66 34.13 -5.43 -36.09
CA ARG A 66 34.03 -4.53 -34.93
C ARG A 66 32.60 -4.42 -34.44
N LYS A 67 31.63 -4.22 -35.34
CA LYS A 67 30.18 -4.21 -35.04
C LYS A 67 29.79 -5.45 -34.22
N LYS A 68 30.14 -6.65 -34.70
CA LYS A 68 29.87 -7.90 -33.97
C LYS A 68 30.54 -7.97 -32.59
N GLY A 69 31.74 -7.42 -32.46
CA GLY A 69 32.42 -7.31 -31.16
C GLY A 69 31.65 -6.42 -30.18
N TYR A 70 31.17 -5.26 -30.65
CA TYR A 70 30.35 -4.35 -29.84
C TYR A 70 28.98 -4.95 -29.50
N GLU A 71 28.32 -5.63 -30.44
CA GLU A 71 27.06 -6.37 -30.17
C GLU A 71 27.25 -7.41 -29.07
N GLY A 72 28.35 -8.18 -29.09
CA GLY A 72 28.66 -9.15 -28.05
C GLY A 72 28.96 -8.51 -26.69
N ASN A 73 29.51 -7.29 -26.67
CA ASN A 73 29.71 -6.53 -25.43
C ASN A 73 28.40 -5.92 -24.93
N LEU A 74 27.54 -5.43 -25.82
CA LEU A 74 26.23 -4.88 -25.51
C LEU A 74 25.38 -5.93 -24.80
N MET A 75 25.29 -7.14 -25.37
CA MET A 75 24.56 -8.26 -24.76
C MET A 75 25.06 -8.59 -23.34
N LYS A 76 26.37 -8.49 -23.08
CA LYS A 76 26.91 -8.69 -21.73
C LYS A 76 26.48 -7.59 -20.76
N ILE A 77 26.48 -6.33 -21.21
CA ILE A 77 26.04 -5.20 -20.39
C ILE A 77 24.55 -5.32 -20.09
N GLU A 78 23.72 -5.68 -21.07
CA GLU A 78 22.28 -5.91 -20.88
C GLU A 78 22.03 -7.02 -19.85
N ASN A 79 22.70 -8.17 -19.97
CA ASN A 79 22.59 -9.24 -18.97
C ASN A 79 23.02 -8.80 -17.55
N GLN A 80 24.02 -7.89 -17.45
CA GLN A 80 24.44 -7.33 -16.16
C GLN A 80 23.39 -6.39 -15.58
N ILE A 81 22.77 -5.55 -16.41
CA ILE A 81 21.67 -4.67 -16.02
C ILE A 81 20.51 -5.52 -15.49
N ASP A 82 20.04 -6.52 -16.25
CA ASP A 82 18.92 -7.40 -15.85
C ASP A 82 19.18 -8.09 -14.51
N SER A 83 20.42 -8.55 -14.30
CA SER A 83 20.83 -9.20 -13.06
C SER A 83 20.79 -8.24 -11.87
N LEU A 84 21.23 -6.99 -12.04
CA LEU A 84 21.22 -5.98 -10.99
C LEU A 84 19.82 -5.46 -10.70
N GLU A 85 18.97 -5.30 -11.72
CA GLU A 85 17.56 -4.94 -11.57
C GLU A 85 16.80 -6.01 -10.78
N THR A 86 17.03 -7.29 -11.11
CA THR A 86 16.45 -8.41 -10.36
C THR A 86 16.88 -8.38 -8.89
N GLN A 87 18.16 -8.10 -8.61
CA GLN A 87 18.67 -7.97 -7.24
C GLN A 87 18.06 -6.76 -6.51
N LEU A 88 17.94 -5.62 -7.20
CA LEU A 88 17.32 -4.41 -6.66
C LEU A 88 15.88 -4.69 -6.23
N THR A 89 15.06 -5.29 -7.10
CA THR A 89 13.68 -5.67 -6.78
C THR A 89 13.62 -6.65 -5.60
N ALA A 90 14.52 -7.63 -5.55
CA ALA A 90 14.58 -8.59 -4.44
C ALA A 90 14.89 -7.90 -3.10
N ILE A 91 15.81 -6.93 -3.08
CA ILE A 91 16.17 -6.17 -1.88
C ILE A 91 15.02 -5.27 -1.44
N GLU A 92 14.35 -4.59 -2.38
CA GLU A 92 13.19 -3.75 -2.09
C GLU A 92 12.04 -4.58 -1.49
N SER A 93 11.75 -5.75 -2.07
CA SER A 93 10.76 -6.70 -1.53
C SER A 93 11.14 -7.21 -0.14
N ALA A 94 12.42 -7.59 0.06
CA ALA A 94 12.90 -8.04 1.36
C ALA A 94 12.78 -6.94 2.44
N ASN A 95 12.99 -5.67 2.07
CA ASN A 95 12.85 -4.55 2.99
C ASN A 95 11.37 -4.32 3.37
N LEU A 96 10.46 -4.39 2.40
CA LEU A 96 9.01 -4.33 2.68
C LEU A 96 8.58 -5.47 3.61
N ASN A 97 8.98 -6.71 3.33
CA ASN A 97 8.67 -7.87 4.17
C ASN A 97 9.22 -7.68 5.60
N LEU A 98 10.42 -7.12 5.75
CA LEU A 98 10.99 -6.82 7.06
C LEU A 98 10.14 -5.79 7.83
N GLU A 99 9.60 -4.76 7.15
CA GLU A 99 8.71 -3.77 7.77
C GLU A 99 7.38 -4.39 8.18
N THR A 100 6.76 -5.21 7.33
CA THR A 100 5.56 -5.98 7.67
C THR A 100 5.79 -6.86 8.90
N MET A 101 6.90 -7.60 8.95
CA MET A 101 7.26 -8.43 10.10
C MET A 101 7.46 -7.61 11.39
N LYS A 102 8.02 -6.40 11.30
CA LYS A 102 8.13 -5.50 12.47
C LYS A 102 6.76 -5.05 12.97
N ALA A 103 5.84 -4.68 12.07
CA ALA A 103 4.47 -4.31 12.42
C ALA A 103 3.72 -5.48 13.06
N MET A 104 3.83 -6.69 12.49
CA MET A 104 3.26 -7.90 13.08
C MET A 104 3.81 -8.18 14.47
N LYS A 105 5.12 -8.01 14.69
CA LYS A 105 5.74 -8.17 16.00
C LYS A 105 5.22 -7.15 17.01
N GLN A 106 5.04 -5.89 16.61
CA GLN A 106 4.47 -4.85 17.46
C GLN A 106 3.02 -5.18 17.83
N GLY A 107 2.20 -5.60 16.86
CA GLY A 107 0.84 -6.06 17.10
C GLY A 107 0.79 -7.26 18.05
N ALA A 108 1.64 -8.26 17.85
CA ALA A 108 1.75 -9.42 18.74
C ALA A 108 2.14 -9.01 20.17
N SER A 109 3.08 -8.08 20.35
CA SER A 109 3.43 -7.53 21.66
C SER A 109 2.26 -6.79 22.31
N ALA A 110 1.52 -5.97 21.56
CA ALA A 110 0.34 -5.26 22.06
C ALA A 110 -0.76 -6.24 22.49
N MET A 111 -1.05 -7.25 21.66
CA MET A 111 -1.99 -8.33 22.00
C MET A 111 -1.55 -9.09 23.25
N LYS A 112 -0.25 -9.37 23.39
CA LYS A 112 0.30 -10.00 24.60
C LYS A 112 0.14 -9.13 25.84
N GLN A 113 0.26 -7.81 25.72
CA GLN A 113 0.04 -6.89 26.84
C GLN A 113 -1.44 -6.82 27.21
N ILE A 114 -2.34 -6.67 26.23
CA ILE A 114 -3.79 -6.68 26.44
C ILE A 114 -4.20 -7.97 27.14
N HIS A 115 -3.85 -9.14 26.59
CA HIS A 115 -4.19 -10.43 27.19
C HIS A 115 -3.40 -10.74 28.47
N GLY A 116 -2.21 -10.17 28.65
CA GLY A 116 -1.42 -10.32 29.85
C GLY A 116 -1.96 -9.51 31.05
N GLU A 117 -2.75 -8.46 30.79
CA GLU A 117 -3.54 -7.81 31.86
C GLU A 117 -4.72 -8.68 32.31
N TYR A 118 -5.26 -9.50 31.41
CA TYR A 118 -6.28 -10.55 31.65
C TYR A 118 -5.64 -11.91 31.94
N ASP A 119 -4.72 -11.96 32.91
CA ASP A 119 -4.17 -13.23 33.40
C ASP A 119 -5.31 -14.24 33.70
N VAL A 120 -5.13 -15.51 33.36
CA VAL A 120 -6.18 -16.54 33.49
C VAL A 120 -6.69 -16.58 34.94
N ASP A 121 -5.79 -16.40 35.89
CA ASP A 121 -6.09 -16.32 37.33
C ASP A 121 -7.01 -15.13 37.67
N LYS A 122 -6.91 -13.99 36.97
CA LYS A 122 -7.84 -12.86 37.15
C LYS A 122 -9.20 -13.12 36.51
N VAL A 123 -9.24 -13.87 35.41
CA VAL A 123 -10.50 -14.27 34.78
C VAL A 123 -11.24 -15.26 35.67
N GLU A 124 -10.54 -16.23 36.29
CA GLU A 124 -11.12 -17.14 37.29
C GLU A 124 -11.66 -16.38 38.50
N ASN A 125 -10.86 -15.49 39.11
CA ASN A 125 -11.32 -14.66 40.23
C ASN A 125 -12.55 -13.80 39.86
N THR A 126 -12.57 -13.20 38.66
CA THR A 126 -13.73 -12.41 38.20
C THR A 126 -14.97 -13.29 37.99
N MET A 127 -14.80 -14.52 37.51
CA MET A 127 -15.91 -15.46 37.32
C MET A 127 -16.44 -16.01 38.65
N ASP A 128 -15.58 -16.16 39.65
CA ASP A 128 -15.98 -16.52 41.02
C ASP A 128 -16.74 -15.35 41.69
N ASP A 129 -16.26 -14.11 41.55
CA ASP A 129 -17.00 -12.91 42.00
C ASP A 129 -18.38 -12.81 41.33
N ILE A 130 -18.47 -13.13 40.03
CA ILE A 130 -19.76 -13.14 39.30
C ILE A 130 -20.69 -14.22 39.85
N ARG A 131 -20.19 -15.44 40.12
CA ARG A 131 -21.00 -16.51 40.72
C ARG A 131 -21.51 -16.11 42.09
N GLU A 132 -20.65 -15.53 42.92
CA GLU A 132 -21.01 -15.07 44.27
C GLU A 132 -22.07 -13.95 44.21
N GLN A 133 -21.99 -13.04 43.23
CA GLN A 133 -23.01 -12.01 43.01
C GLN A 133 -24.33 -12.57 42.45
N VAL A 134 -24.28 -13.61 41.61
CA VAL A 134 -25.48 -14.28 41.11
C VAL A 134 -26.17 -15.04 42.25
N GLU A 135 -25.42 -15.75 43.09
CA GLU A 135 -25.95 -16.42 44.28
C GLU A 135 -26.55 -15.42 45.27
N LEU A 136 -25.89 -14.27 45.49
CA LEU A 136 -26.43 -13.19 46.33
C LEU A 136 -27.71 -12.59 45.72
N ALA A 137 -27.77 -12.42 44.39
CA ALA A 137 -28.95 -11.92 43.71
C ALA A 137 -30.12 -12.91 43.82
N GLU A 138 -29.87 -14.21 43.74
CA GLU A 138 -30.86 -15.26 43.97
C GLU A 138 -31.32 -15.27 45.43
N GLU A 139 -30.42 -15.14 46.41
CA GLU A 139 -30.78 -15.05 47.83
C GLU A 139 -31.59 -13.79 48.15
N ILE A 140 -31.24 -12.64 47.55
CA ILE A 140 -32.03 -11.40 47.66
C ILE A 140 -33.39 -11.59 46.99
N SER A 141 -33.43 -12.17 45.79
CA SER A 141 -34.68 -12.47 45.10
C SER A 141 -35.56 -13.38 45.97
N GLU A 142 -35.01 -14.42 46.58
CA GLU A 142 -35.73 -15.35 47.46
C GLU A 142 -36.19 -14.67 48.76
N ALA A 143 -35.36 -13.79 49.34
CA ALA A 143 -35.68 -13.02 50.53
C ALA A 143 -36.73 -11.91 50.28
N ILE A 144 -36.76 -11.33 49.09
CA ILE A 144 -37.78 -10.36 48.65
C ILE A 144 -39.07 -11.10 48.24
N SER A 145 -38.95 -12.25 47.57
CA SER A 145 -40.10 -13.07 47.18
C SER A 145 -40.70 -13.86 48.35
N ARG A 146 -40.07 -13.86 49.52
CA ARG A 146 -40.71 -14.26 50.77
C ARG A 146 -41.83 -13.26 51.06
N PRO A 147 -43.11 -13.62 50.89
CA PRO A 147 -44.19 -12.65 50.99
C PRO A 147 -44.30 -12.18 52.44
N VAL A 148 -43.99 -10.90 52.69
CA VAL A 148 -44.44 -10.22 53.91
C VAL A 148 -45.80 -9.62 53.57
N GLY A 149 -46.84 -10.41 53.76
CA GLY A 149 -48.22 -10.05 53.42
C GLY A 149 -48.55 -10.44 51.98
N ALA A 150 -49.42 -11.44 51.84
CA ALA A 150 -50.08 -11.74 50.57
C ALA A 150 -51.03 -10.58 50.26
N GLU A 151 -50.57 -9.60 49.48
CA GLU A 151 -51.46 -8.66 48.82
C GLU A 151 -51.93 -9.31 47.53
N TYR A 152 -53.19 -9.74 47.53
CA TYR A 152 -53.84 -10.34 46.38
C TYR A 152 -53.96 -9.27 45.29
N VAL A 153 -53.19 -9.43 44.22
CA VAL A 153 -53.41 -8.70 42.98
C VAL A 153 -54.71 -9.25 42.38
N ASP A 154 -55.63 -8.35 42.02
CA ASP A 154 -56.88 -8.74 41.38
C ASP A 154 -56.60 -9.07 39.89
N GLU A 155 -56.60 -10.36 39.57
CA GLU A 155 -56.32 -10.84 38.20
C GLU A 155 -57.34 -10.29 37.19
N ASP A 156 -58.57 -9.96 37.63
CA ASP A 156 -59.62 -9.41 36.78
C ASP A 156 -59.28 -7.98 36.31
N GLU A 157 -58.66 -7.16 37.17
CA GLU A 157 -58.19 -5.80 36.80
C GLU A 157 -57.05 -5.85 35.79
N LEU A 158 -56.14 -6.83 35.94
CA LEU A 158 -55.05 -7.06 35.00
C LEU A 158 -55.53 -7.53 33.62
N ASP A 159 -56.55 -8.40 33.60
CA ASP A 159 -57.14 -8.89 32.35
C ASP A 159 -57.85 -7.77 31.57
N GLU A 160 -58.52 -6.84 32.26
CA GLU A 160 -59.09 -5.65 31.63
C GLU A 160 -58.02 -4.72 31.04
N GLU A 161 -56.94 -4.47 31.78
CA GLU A 161 -55.83 -3.63 31.31
C GLU A 161 -55.12 -4.28 30.10
N LEU A 162 -54.93 -5.59 30.12
CA LEU A 162 -54.34 -6.34 29.02
C LEU A 162 -55.22 -6.31 27.76
N ALA A 163 -56.54 -6.41 27.93
CA ALA A 163 -57.49 -6.30 26.82
C ALA A 163 -57.44 -4.91 26.17
N ALA A 164 -57.36 -3.84 26.97
CA ALA A 164 -57.24 -2.47 26.47
C ALA A 164 -55.97 -2.27 25.63
N LEU A 165 -54.82 -2.77 26.09
CA LEU A 165 -53.56 -2.72 25.33
C LEU A 165 -53.63 -3.46 23.99
N ALA A 166 -54.31 -4.61 23.95
CA ALA A 166 -54.47 -5.39 22.73
C ALA A 166 -55.35 -4.68 21.67
N GLU A 167 -56.32 -3.87 22.08
CA GLU A 167 -57.11 -3.05 21.18
C GLU A 167 -56.32 -1.86 20.63
N GLU A 168 -55.54 -1.18 21.47
CA GLU A 168 -54.66 -0.08 21.06
C GLU A 168 -53.68 -0.52 19.97
N GLN A 169 -53.06 -1.70 20.14
CA GLN A 169 -52.10 -2.24 19.18
C GLN A 169 -52.73 -2.64 17.82
N LYS A 170 -54.02 -3.00 17.81
CA LYS A 170 -54.76 -3.28 16.57
C LYS A 170 -55.14 -2.01 15.82
N ALA A 171 -55.41 -0.91 16.52
CA ALA A 171 -55.73 0.37 15.91
C ALA A 171 -54.52 0.96 15.14
N GLU A 172 -53.30 0.72 15.62
CA GLU A 172 -52.06 1.16 14.95
C GLU A 172 -51.72 0.37 13.67
N ALA A 173 -52.30 -0.82 13.47
CA ALA A 173 -51.97 -1.73 12.35
C ALA A 173 -52.88 -1.60 11.11
N ALA A 174 -53.84 -0.65 11.08
CA ALA A 174 -54.73 -0.48 9.93
C ALA A 174 -54.07 0.33 8.78
N PRO A 175 -53.92 -0.23 7.56
CA PRO A 175 -53.20 0.44 6.47
C PRO A 175 -54.01 1.59 5.84
N ALA A 176 -53.40 2.79 5.82
CA ALA A 176 -53.96 4.01 5.26
C ALA A 176 -54.30 3.85 3.75
N GLN A 177 -55.53 4.24 3.41
CA GLN A 177 -56.11 4.22 2.06
C GLN A 177 -55.41 5.21 1.11
N LYS A 178 -55.21 4.80 -0.14
CA LYS A 178 -54.67 5.59 -1.26
C LYS A 178 -55.61 6.72 -1.68
N GLN A 179 -55.08 7.93 -1.95
CA GLN A 179 -55.40 8.85 -3.08
C GLN A 179 -54.66 10.22 -2.92
N PRO A 180 -54.61 11.13 -3.92
CA PRO A 180 -53.61 11.18 -5.00
C PRO A 180 -52.80 12.50 -5.05
N ALA A 181 -51.80 12.52 -5.94
CA ALA A 181 -50.81 13.59 -6.15
C ALA A 181 -51.37 15.03 -6.25
N GLN A 182 -50.79 15.94 -5.48
CA GLN A 182 -50.85 17.39 -5.70
C GLN A 182 -49.46 17.96 -6.03
N LYS A 183 -49.40 18.70 -7.13
CA LYS A 183 -48.26 19.50 -7.58
C LYS A 183 -48.14 20.74 -6.70
N SER A 184 -46.91 21.07 -6.27
CA SER A 184 -46.54 22.41 -5.80
C SER A 184 -45.13 22.76 -6.31
N PRO A 185 -44.86 24.03 -6.69
CA PRO A 185 -43.69 24.41 -7.48
C PRO A 185 -42.48 24.86 -6.66
N ALA A 186 -41.30 24.65 -7.27
CA ALA A 186 -40.04 25.40 -7.20
C ALA A 186 -39.67 26.12 -5.88
N SER A 187 -38.72 25.53 -5.15
CA SER A 187 -37.75 26.29 -4.33
C SER A 187 -36.35 26.03 -4.87
N ALA A 188 -35.67 27.10 -5.30
CA ALA A 188 -34.31 27.09 -5.81
C ALA A 188 -33.32 26.53 -4.78
N LEU A 189 -32.49 25.58 -5.22
CA LEU A 189 -31.28 25.15 -4.52
C LEU A 189 -30.07 25.89 -5.14
N PRO A 190 -29.07 26.27 -4.33
CA PRO A 190 -27.97 27.13 -4.75
C PRO A 190 -27.01 26.44 -5.73
N ASP A 191 -26.51 27.24 -6.69
CA ASP A 191 -25.53 26.87 -7.71
C ASP A 191 -24.20 26.41 -7.10
N PHE A 192 -23.72 25.23 -7.52
CA PHE A 192 -22.34 24.81 -7.32
C PHE A 192 -21.51 25.18 -8.56
N PRO A 193 -20.28 25.70 -8.41
CA PRO A 193 -19.50 26.18 -9.55
C PRO A 193 -19.09 25.04 -10.48
N THR A 194 -19.51 25.17 -11.74
CA THR A 194 -19.14 24.31 -12.86
C THR A 194 -17.65 24.48 -13.17
N VAL A 195 -16.87 23.39 -13.06
CA VAL A 195 -15.48 23.36 -13.51
C VAL A 195 -15.45 23.29 -15.04
N ASN A 196 -14.84 24.31 -15.63
CA ASN A 196 -14.60 24.48 -17.08
C ASN A 196 -13.95 23.24 -17.71
N LYS A 197 -14.59 22.70 -18.76
CA LYS A 197 -13.93 21.83 -19.74
C LYS A 197 -13.23 22.71 -20.78
N THR A 198 -11.93 22.92 -20.61
CA THR A 198 -11.06 23.45 -21.66
C THR A 198 -10.52 22.32 -22.53
N LYS A 199 -10.52 22.57 -23.84
CA LYS A 199 -10.11 21.70 -24.94
C LYS A 199 -8.57 21.56 -24.95
N PRO A 200 -7.97 20.40 -25.29
CA PRO A 200 -6.51 20.29 -25.37
C PRO A 200 -6.01 20.98 -26.65
N GLN A 201 -5.08 21.92 -26.50
CA GLN A 201 -4.24 22.47 -27.58
C GLN A 201 -2.80 22.00 -27.38
N ALA A 202 -2.17 21.64 -28.49
CA ALA A 202 -0.85 21.07 -28.62
C ALA A 202 0.27 21.94 -28.01
N GLN A 203 1.16 21.31 -27.26
CA GLN A 203 2.51 21.80 -26.94
C GLN A 203 3.47 20.63 -27.17
N ALA A 204 4.14 20.65 -28.31
CA ALA A 204 5.26 19.78 -28.64
C ALA A 204 6.22 20.66 -29.44
N GLN A 205 7.04 21.46 -28.74
CA GLN A 205 8.13 22.22 -29.37
C GLN A 205 9.09 22.95 -28.40
N THR A 206 9.15 22.61 -27.10
CA THR A 206 10.09 23.28 -26.17
C THR A 206 11.06 22.35 -25.45
N GLU A 207 10.83 21.03 -25.43
CA GLU A 207 11.75 20.09 -24.76
C GLU A 207 13.00 19.78 -25.60
N ASP A 208 12.90 19.82 -26.94
CA ASP A 208 14.03 19.50 -27.82
C ASP A 208 15.17 20.55 -27.74
N ASP A 209 14.86 21.81 -27.44
CA ASP A 209 15.86 22.90 -27.38
C ASP A 209 16.69 22.85 -26.08
N GLU A 210 16.09 22.44 -24.95
CA GLU A 210 16.78 22.35 -23.66
C GLU A 210 17.78 21.17 -23.62
N ASP A 211 17.41 20.05 -24.25
CA ASP A 211 18.27 18.87 -24.36
C ASP A 211 19.48 19.11 -25.29
N GLU A 212 19.30 19.88 -26.37
CA GLU A 212 20.40 20.20 -27.29
C GLU A 212 21.41 21.18 -26.67
N GLU A 213 20.94 22.09 -25.81
CA GLU A 213 21.80 23.02 -25.09
C GLU A 213 22.62 22.32 -23.98
N ALA A 214 22.02 21.34 -23.29
CA ALA A 214 22.71 20.50 -22.30
C ALA A 214 23.81 19.63 -22.94
N LEU A 215 23.57 19.11 -24.15
CA LEU A 215 24.56 18.33 -24.91
C LEU A 215 25.77 19.17 -25.36
N ARG A 216 25.57 20.43 -25.77
CA ARG A 216 26.67 21.33 -26.13
C ARG A 216 27.50 21.74 -24.93
N ALA A 217 26.87 21.99 -23.77
CA ALA A 217 27.58 22.33 -22.54
C ALA A 217 28.53 21.20 -22.10
N LEU A 218 28.08 19.95 -22.21
CA LEU A 218 28.86 18.77 -21.82
C LEU A 218 30.02 18.49 -22.79
N GLN A 219 29.87 18.84 -24.07
CA GLN A 219 30.96 18.76 -25.06
C GLN A 219 32.03 19.83 -24.82
N ALA A 220 31.65 21.04 -24.40
CA ALA A 220 32.59 22.11 -24.10
C ALA A 220 33.41 21.84 -22.83
N GLU A 221 32.82 21.21 -21.81
CA GLU A 221 33.49 20.87 -20.55
C GLU A 221 34.54 19.76 -20.70
N MET A 222 34.39 18.89 -21.71
CA MET A 222 35.33 17.80 -21.99
C MET A 222 36.56 18.18 -22.83
N GLY A 223 36.71 19.45 -23.21
CA GLY A 223 37.96 19.97 -23.77
C GLY A 223 38.52 19.22 -24.99
N LEU A 224 37.75 19.21 -26.09
CA LEU A 224 38.25 18.98 -27.45
C LEU A 224 38.10 20.25 -28.28
#